data_AF-A0A968DPM6-F1
#
_entry.id   AF-A0A968DPM6-F1
#
_cell.length_a   1.000
_cell.length_b   1.000
_cell.length_c   1.000
_cell.angle_alpha   90.00
_cell.angle_beta   90.00
_cell.angle_gamma   90.00
#
_symmetry.space_group_name_H-M   'P 1'
#
loop_
_entity.id
_entity.type
_entity.pdbx_description
1 polymer ?
#
loop_
_entity_poly.entity_id
_entity_poly.type
_entity_poly.pdbx_seq_one_letter_code
_entity_poly.pdbx_strand_id
1 'polypeptide(L)' 'KSTFIKIMLGIVHPTRGKAAILDKDIRDYSIHSNIGYLAENHRFPEFLTAKQ' A
#
# COMPACT_ATOMS: atom_id res chain seq x y z
N LYS A 1 5.34 -4.66 -12.18
CA LYS A 1 3.93 -4.17 -12.08
C LYS A 1 3.41 -4.32 -10.65
N SER A 2 2.92 -5.50 -10.22
CA SER A 2 2.36 -5.67 -8.86
C SER A 2 3.42 -5.64 -7.75
N THR A 3 4.59 -6.25 -7.96
CA THR A 3 5.69 -6.21 -6.99
C THR A 3 6.15 -4.79 -6.67
N PHE A 4 6.21 -3.93 -7.68
CA PHE A 4 6.57 -2.52 -7.50
C PHE A 4 5.58 -1.80 -6.57
N ILE A 5 4.28 -1.97 -6.81
CA ILE A 5 3.25 -1.39 -5.94
C ILE A 5 3.37 -1.95 -4.51
N LYS A 6 3.60 -3.26 -4.33
CA LYS A 6 3.80 -3.86 -3.01
C LYS A 6 5.03 -3.30 -2.28
N ILE A 7 6.10 -2.97 -3.01
CA ILE A 7 7.29 -2.31 -2.45
C ILE A 7 6.95 -0.87 -2.01
N MET A 8 6.27 -0.10 -2.86
CA MET A 8 5.88 1.28 -2.54
C MET A 8 4.91 1.35 -1.35
N LEU A 9 4.10 0.31 -1.16
CA LEU A 9 3.19 0.16 -0.01
C LEU A 9 3.85 -0.46 1.23
N GLY A 10 5.16 -0.75 1.20
CA GLY A 10 5.86 -1.34 2.34
C GLY A 10 5.42 -2.78 2.70
N ILE A 11 4.62 -3.43 1.85
CA ILE A 11 4.14 -4.81 2.05
C ILE A 11 5.29 -5.81 1.88
N VAL A 12 6.23 -5.50 0.98
CA VAL A 12 7.44 -6.31 0.74
C VAL A 12 8.67 -5.42 0.64
N HIS A 13 9.82 -5.97 1.01
CA HIS A 13 11.09 -5.23 0.96
C HIS A 13 11.77 -5.41 -0.40
N PRO A 14 12.38 -4.35 -0.97
CA PRO A 14 13.19 -4.49 -2.17
C PRO A 14 14.46 -5.27 -1.85
N THR A 15 14.87 -6.18 -2.73
CA THR A 15 16.14 -6.91 -2.55
C THR A 15 17.35 -5.97 -2.61
N ARG A 16 17.28 -4.93 -3.46
CA ARG A 16 18.32 -3.89 -3.63
C ARG A 16 17.66 -2.59 -4.07
N GLY A 17 18.38 -1.47 -3.89
CA GLY A 17 17.93 -0.13 -4.29
C GLY A 17 17.25 0.64 -3.17
N LYS A 18 16.74 1.82 -3.52
CA LYS A 18 15.98 2.71 -2.64
C LYS A 18 14.69 3.11 -3.33
N ALA A 19 13.66 3.38 -2.55
CA ALA A 19 12.38 3.87 -3.05
C ALA A 19 11.88 4.98 -2.11
N ALA A 20 11.26 5.99 -2.70
CA ALA A 20 10.66 7.09 -1.99
C ALA A 20 9.31 7.42 -2.61
N ILE A 21 8.38 7.87 -1.79
CA ILE A 21 7.05 8.34 -2.18
C ILE A 21 6.76 9.62 -1.39
N LEU A 22 6.13 10.62 -2.01
CA LEU A 22 5.89 11.95 -1.43
C LEU A 22 7.13 12.52 -0.68
N ASP A 23 8.30 12.44 -1.31
CA ASP A 23 9.59 12.90 -0.77
C ASP A 23 10.06 12.24 0.54
N LYS A 24 9.46 11.10 0.91
CA LYS A 24 9.88 10.29 2.06
C LYS A 24 10.32 8.90 1.63
N ASP A 25 11.26 8.33 2.37
CA ASP A 25 11.66 6.93 2.20
C ASP A 25 10.46 6.02 2.52
N ILE A 26 10.26 4.96 1.74
CA ILE A 26 9.17 3.97 1.94
C ILE A 26 9.25 3.24 3.30
N ARG A 27 10.36 3.37 4.02
CA ARG A 27 10.55 2.86 5.39
C ARG A 27 9.97 3.78 6.47
N ASP A 28 9.64 5.03 6.13
CA ASP A 28 8.90 5.92 7.03
C ASP A 28 7.42 5.54 7.04
N TYR A 29 7.02 4.67 7.97
CA TYR A 29 5.64 4.20 8.09
C TYR A 29 4.60 5.33 8.27
N SER A 30 5.02 6.52 8.72
CA SER A 30 4.10 7.67 8.84
C SER A 30 3.54 8.12 7.50
N ILE A 31 4.19 7.80 6.38
CA ILE A 31 3.67 8.19 5.07
C ILE A 31 2.42 7.42 4.65
N HIS A 32 2.25 6.19 5.16
CA HIS A 32 1.13 5.33 4.75
C HIS A 32 -0.22 5.90 5.19
N SER A 33 -0.26 6.78 6.18
CA SER A 33 -1.49 7.50 6.55
C SER A 33 -1.98 8.43 5.44
N ASN A 34 -1.12 8.82 4.50
CA ASN A 34 -1.43 9.71 3.38
C ASN A 34 -1.73 8.93 2.08
N ILE A 35 -1.72 7.59 2.11
CA ILE A 35 -1.83 6.75 0.92
C ILE A 35 -2.96 5.74 1.09
N GLY A 36 -3.96 5.82 0.22
CA GLY A 36 -4.98 4.78 0.06
C GLY A 36 -4.55 3.70 -0.93
N TYR A 37 -4.91 2.44 -0.66
CA TYR A 37 -4.66 1.32 -1.58
C TYR A 37 -5.91 0.46 -1.76
N LEU A 38 -6.30 0.22 -3.03
CA LEU A 38 -7.34 -0.73 -3.41
C LEU A 38 -6.69 -2.02 -3.90
N ALA A 39 -6.85 -3.10 -3.14
CA ALA A 39 -6.35 -4.42 -3.53
C ALA A 39 -7.10 -4.96 -4.75
N GLU A 40 -6.39 -5.69 -5.62
CA GLU A 40 -6.97 -6.30 -6.83
C GLU A 40 -8.13 -7.25 -6.51
N ASN A 41 -8.02 -7.98 -5.40
CA ASN A 41 -9.06 -8.88 -4.90
C ASN A 41 -9.73 -8.32 -3.63
N HIS A 42 -10.14 -7.06 -3.67
CA HIS A 42 -10.89 -6.47 -2.56
C HIS A 42 -12.29 -7.09 -2.47
N ARG A 43 -12.68 -7.53 -1.26
CA ARG A 43 -14.03 -8.03 -0.97
C ARG A 43 -14.57 -7.37 0.28
N PHE A 44 -15.82 -6.93 0.20
CA PHE A 44 -16.58 -6.52 1.37
C PHE A 44 -17.17 -7.76 2.05
N PRO A 45 -17.24 -7.80 3.39
CA PRO A 45 -18.00 -8.81 4.10
C PRO A 45 -19.46 -8.86 3.62
N GLU A 46 -19.97 -10.05 3.33
CA GLU A 46 -21.30 -10.24 2.70
C GLU A 46 -22.47 -9.77 3.57
N PHE A 47 -22.26 -9.67 4.89
CA PHE A 47 -23.26 -9.22 5.84
C PHE A 47 -23.34 -7.68 5.98
N LEU A 48 -22.51 -6.92 5.24
CA LEU A 48 -22.49 -5.46 5.29
C LEU A 48 -23.31 -4.83 4.16
N THR A 49 -23.90 -3.67 4.47
CA THR A 49 -24.50 -2.75 3.49
C THR A 49 -23.49 -1.66 3.13
N ALA A 50 -23.66 -1.02 1.96
CA ALA A 50 -22.70 -0.06 1.42
C ALA A 50 -22.40 1.18 2.29
N LYS A 51 -23.24 1.48 3.30
CA LYS A 51 -23.09 2.66 4.17
C LYS A 51 -22.25 2.40 5.44
N GLN A 52 -22.11 1.13 5.84
CA GLN A 52 -21.43 0.74 7.07
C GLN A 52 -19.92 0.75 6.90
#